data_AF-A0A2G4IJH9-F1
#
_entry.id   AF-A0A2G4IJH9-F1
#
_cell.length_a   1.000
_cell.length_b   1.000
_cell.length_c   1.000
_cell.angle_alpha   90.00
_cell.angle_beta   90.00
_cell.angle_gamma   90.00
#
_symmetry.space_group_name_H-M   'P 1'
#
loop_
_entity.id
_entity.type
_entity.pdbx_description
1 polymer ?
#
loop_
_entity_poly.entity_id
_entity_poly.type
_entity_poly.pdbx_seq_one_letter_code
_entity_poly.pdbx_strand_id
1 'polypeptide(L)'
;MPIQVICPGCQARFSVSDQFSGRSGPCPKCKQPIKIPAKIQSIQIHEPEAPTTTSKGTGRAPTAPIRRVDKPIAPLVIVATAVGTVMLMVLALLAQWVCGAAIPVWLMALAALGIALPCVRMGYEILREKELDPYRGRSLLMRTLICASVYAVLWGVRWLLPAEVTAEMWQWLYIAPIFFFAGSVAAQATLDLDWGPGAVHYSLYILVTTLLRWLADLPPI
;
A
#
# COMPACT_ATOMS: atom_id res chain seq x y z
N MET A 1 24.96 -44.74 -5.34
CA MET A 1 24.31 -44.83 -4.02
C MET A 1 23.67 -46.22 -3.87
N PRO A 2 23.55 -46.76 -2.66
CA PRO A 2 22.80 -48.00 -2.44
C PRO A 2 21.29 -47.71 -2.35
N ILE A 3 20.48 -48.43 -3.13
CA ILE A 3 19.02 -48.39 -3.06
C ILE A 3 18.56 -49.31 -1.94
N GLN A 4 17.83 -48.79 -0.95
CA GLN A 4 17.22 -49.62 0.08
C GLN A 4 15.91 -50.21 -0.44
N VAL A 5 15.85 -51.53 -0.53
CA VAL A 5 14.67 -52.26 -1.01
C VAL A 5 14.11 -53.11 0.13
N ILE A 6 12.79 -53.09 0.29
CA ILE A 6 12.05 -53.97 1.19
C ILE A 6 11.45 -55.10 0.35
N CYS A 7 11.76 -56.35 0.68
CA CYS A 7 11.15 -57.49 -0.01
C CYS A 7 9.69 -57.67 0.43
N PRO A 8 8.71 -57.80 -0.50
CA PRO A 8 7.31 -58.01 -0.14
C PRO A 8 7.03 -59.39 0.49
N GLY A 9 7.86 -60.40 0.22
CA GLY A 9 7.65 -61.75 0.74
C GLY A 9 8.19 -61.97 2.16
N CYS A 10 9.42 -61.53 2.44
CA CYS A 10 10.08 -61.74 3.74
C CYS A 10 10.29 -60.46 4.56
N GLN A 11 9.86 -59.30 4.05
CA GLN A 11 9.99 -57.96 4.68
C GLN A 11 11.41 -57.55 5.08
N ALA A 12 12.43 -58.31 4.65
CA ALA A 12 13.81 -57.98 4.91
C ALA A 12 14.21 -56.73 4.11
N ARG A 13 14.90 -55.81 4.79
CA ARG A 13 15.55 -54.62 4.22
C ARG A 13 16.97 -55.00 3.80
N PHE A 14 17.33 -54.70 2.56
CA PHE A 14 18.70 -54.86 2.06
C PHE A 14 19.04 -53.76 1.05
N SER A 15 20.32 -53.45 0.96
CA SER A 15 20.86 -52.46 0.03
C SER A 15 21.28 -53.13 -1.27
N VAL A 16 20.75 -52.66 -2.40
CA VAL A 16 21.17 -53.08 -3.74
C VAL A 16 21.92 -51.94 -4.41
N SER A 17 22.93 -52.26 -5.23
CA SER A 17 23.63 -51.23 -6.00
C SER A 17 22.72 -50.60 -7.05
N ASP A 18 22.95 -49.32 -7.35
CA ASP A 18 22.21 -48.54 -8.36
C ASP A 18 22.17 -49.19 -9.76
N GLN A 19 23.11 -50.08 -10.06
CA GLN A 19 23.21 -50.80 -11.33
C GLN A 19 22.01 -51.71 -11.60
N PHE A 20 21.28 -52.11 -10.55
CA PHE A 20 20.09 -52.95 -10.65
C PHE A 20 18.77 -52.15 -10.54
N SER A 21 18.84 -50.82 -10.59
CA SER A 21 17.65 -49.96 -10.64
C SER A 21 16.73 -50.35 -11.81
N GLY A 22 15.45 -50.54 -11.54
CA GLY A 22 14.44 -50.95 -12.53
C GLY A 22 14.49 -52.41 -12.99
N ARG A 23 15.48 -53.22 -12.56
CA ARG A 23 15.57 -54.65 -12.90
C ARG A 23 14.90 -55.53 -11.84
N SER A 24 14.47 -56.72 -12.24
CA SER A 24 13.94 -57.75 -11.34
C SER A 24 15.03 -58.75 -10.97
N GLY A 25 15.15 -59.10 -9.68
CA GLY A 25 16.11 -60.09 -9.20
C GLY A 25 15.56 -60.90 -8.01
N PRO A 26 16.18 -62.05 -7.68
CA PRO A 26 15.78 -62.84 -6.51
C PRO A 26 16.20 -62.15 -5.19
N CYS A 27 15.32 -62.19 -4.18
CA CYS A 27 15.66 -61.73 -2.85
C CYS A 27 16.77 -62.62 -2.23
N PRO A 28 17.81 -62.05 -1.60
CA PRO A 28 18.91 -62.84 -1.01
C PRO A 28 18.48 -63.74 0.15
N LYS A 29 17.33 -63.48 0.79
CA LYS A 29 16.82 -64.29 1.91
C LYS A 29 15.77 -65.33 1.50
N CYS A 30 14.76 -64.95 0.72
CA CYS A 30 13.65 -65.85 0.36
C CYS A 30 13.62 -66.27 -1.11
N LYS A 31 14.59 -65.82 -1.92
CA LYS A 31 14.73 -66.10 -3.36
C LYS A 31 13.53 -65.70 -4.25
N GLN A 32 12.48 -65.08 -3.69
CA GLN A 32 11.36 -64.60 -4.49
C GLN A 32 11.76 -63.43 -5.40
N PRO A 33 11.19 -63.34 -6.62
CA PRO A 33 11.49 -62.27 -7.57
C PRO A 33 10.91 -60.95 -7.07
N ILE A 34 11.77 -59.93 -6.98
CA ILE A 34 11.39 -58.57 -6.56
C ILE A 34 11.76 -57.57 -7.65
N LYS A 35 10.93 -56.54 -7.83
CA LYS A 35 11.20 -55.44 -8.76
C LYS A 35 11.84 -54.29 -8.00
N ILE A 36 13.06 -53.92 -8.37
CA ILE A 36 13.80 -52.83 -7.71
C ILE A 36 13.26 -51.48 -8.25
N PRO A 37 12.90 -50.52 -7.39
CA PRO A 37 12.42 -49.20 -7.81
C PRO A 37 13.40 -48.51 -8.77
N ALA A 38 12.87 -47.83 -9.78
CA ALA A 38 13.68 -47.00 -10.66
C ALA A 38 14.23 -45.80 -9.88
N LYS A 39 15.40 -45.29 -10.30
CA LYS A 39 16.03 -44.11 -9.69
C LYS A 39 15.10 -42.91 -9.87
N ILE A 40 14.49 -42.45 -8.78
CA ILE A 40 13.69 -41.22 -8.79
C ILE A 40 14.67 -40.07 -9.00
N GLN A 41 14.44 -39.26 -10.04
CA GLN A 41 15.21 -38.04 -10.26
C GLN A 41 15.10 -37.18 -8.99
N SER A 42 16.23 -36.73 -8.47
CA SER A 42 16.26 -35.85 -7.31
C SER A 42 15.43 -34.62 -7.61
N ILE A 43 14.26 -34.50 -6.99
CA ILE A 43 13.49 -33.27 -6.98
C ILE A 43 14.37 -32.27 -6.24
N GLN A 44 14.97 -31.35 -6.99
CA GLN A 44 15.70 -30.23 -6.41
C GLN A 44 14.66 -29.35 -5.72
N ILE A 45 14.49 -29.56 -4.41
CA ILE A 45 13.72 -28.67 -3.57
C ILE A 45 14.58 -27.41 -3.44
N HIS A 46 14.24 -26.39 -4.22
CA HIS A 46 14.77 -25.04 -4.00
C HIS A 46 14.17 -24.55 -2.69
N GLU A 47 14.88 -24.83 -1.60
CA GLU A 47 14.59 -24.21 -0.32
C GLU A 47 14.78 -22.70 -0.51
N PRO A 48 13.76 -21.88 -0.19
CA PRO A 48 13.88 -20.44 -0.30
C PRO A 48 15.07 -19.98 0.55
N GLU A 49 15.89 -19.11 -0.03
CA GLU A 49 17.14 -18.64 0.56
C GLU A 49 16.91 -18.22 2.02
N ALA A 50 17.55 -18.94 2.94
CA ALA A 50 17.41 -18.67 4.37
C ALA A 50 17.83 -17.21 4.63
N PRO A 51 17.11 -16.48 5.49
CA PRO A 51 17.45 -15.10 5.79
C PRO A 51 18.90 -15.04 6.27
N THR A 52 19.66 -14.10 5.71
CA THR A 52 21.10 -13.86 5.98
C THR A 52 21.41 -13.46 7.44
N THR A 53 20.40 -13.48 8.31
CA THR A 53 20.53 -13.22 9.74
C THR A 53 20.99 -14.48 10.45
N THR A 54 22.19 -14.40 11.01
CA THR A 54 22.91 -15.41 11.79
C THR A 54 22.02 -16.27 12.70
N SER A 55 21.55 -17.39 12.16
CA SER A 55 21.39 -18.63 12.90
C SER A 55 22.11 -19.70 12.10
N LYS A 56 23.42 -19.80 12.30
CA LYS A 56 24.25 -20.86 11.71
C LYS A 56 23.93 -22.19 12.41
N GLY A 57 22.73 -22.72 12.23
CA GLY A 57 22.35 -24.05 12.73
C GLY A 57 22.59 -24.30 14.22
N THR A 58 22.72 -23.25 15.05
CA THR A 58 23.11 -23.36 16.46
C THR A 58 21.92 -23.58 17.40
N GLY A 59 20.70 -23.75 16.86
CA GLY A 59 19.47 -23.92 17.65
C GLY A 59 19.10 -22.69 18.50
N ARG A 60 19.82 -21.58 18.35
CA ARG A 60 19.53 -20.32 19.04
C ARG A 60 18.62 -19.46 18.17
N ALA A 61 17.64 -18.84 18.80
CA ALA A 61 16.80 -17.84 18.14
C ALA A 61 17.71 -16.74 17.56
N PRO A 62 17.54 -16.39 16.27
CA PRO A 62 18.31 -15.29 15.69
C PRO A 62 17.99 -14.02 16.47
N THR A 63 19.02 -13.45 17.12
CA THR A 63 18.90 -12.21 17.90
C THR A 63 18.97 -10.97 17.02
N ALA A 64 19.29 -11.14 15.73
CA ALA A 64 19.29 -10.06 14.77
C ALA A 64 17.84 -9.67 14.43
N PRO A 65 17.46 -8.39 14.59
CA PRO A 65 16.13 -7.93 14.22
C PRO A 65 15.90 -8.16 12.72
N ILE A 66 14.68 -8.56 12.38
CA ILE A 66 14.27 -8.76 10.98
C ILE A 66 14.32 -7.40 10.29
N ARG A 67 15.24 -7.24 9.34
CA ARG A 67 15.39 -5.99 8.58
C ARG A 67 14.20 -5.86 7.61
N ARG A 68 13.30 -4.92 7.89
CA ARG A 68 12.24 -4.56 6.95
C ARG A 68 12.88 -3.91 5.71
N VAL A 69 12.54 -4.42 4.53
CA VAL A 69 12.91 -3.82 3.26
C VAL A 69 11.68 -3.11 2.72
N ASP A 70 11.63 -1.79 2.87
CA ASP A 70 10.57 -0.99 2.27
C ASP A 70 10.71 -1.04 0.74
N LYS A 71 9.64 -1.43 0.05
CA LYS A 71 9.60 -1.33 -1.41
C LYS A 71 9.50 0.15 -1.78
N PRO A 72 10.37 0.67 -2.68
CA PRO A 72 10.28 2.05 -3.11
C PRO A 72 8.94 2.30 -3.81
N ILE A 73 8.42 3.52 -3.67
CA ILE A 73 7.24 3.97 -4.40
C ILE A 73 7.56 3.89 -5.90
N ALA A 74 6.65 3.32 -6.68
CA ALA A 74 6.86 3.19 -8.12
C ALA A 74 7.04 4.60 -8.74
N PRO A 75 8.10 4.84 -9.55
CA PRO A 75 8.34 6.15 -10.17
C PRO A 75 7.14 6.65 -10.98
N LEU A 76 6.40 5.73 -11.60
CA LEU A 76 5.16 6.03 -12.33
C LEU A 76 4.12 6.74 -11.46
N VAL A 77 3.98 6.37 -10.20
CA VAL A 77 3.01 7.00 -9.28
C VAL A 77 3.43 8.44 -9.02
N ILE A 78 4.72 8.67 -8.76
CA ILE A 78 5.27 10.02 -8.51
C ILE A 78 5.06 10.91 -9.75
N VAL A 79 5.41 10.41 -10.93
CA VAL A 79 5.24 11.14 -12.20
C VAL A 79 3.76 11.41 -12.47
N ALA A 80 2.89 10.42 -12.31
CA ALA A 80 1.45 10.60 -12.50
C ALA A 80 0.85 11.62 -11.53
N THR A 81 1.29 11.63 -10.27
CA THR A 81 0.86 12.65 -9.31
C THR A 81 1.36 14.04 -9.69
N ALA A 82 2.62 14.19 -10.10
CA ALA A 82 3.19 15.47 -10.50
C ALA A 82 2.54 16.03 -11.77
N VAL A 83 2.34 15.19 -12.78
CA VAL A 83 1.61 15.56 -14.01
C VAL A 83 0.16 15.91 -13.69
N GLY A 84 -0.49 15.14 -12.81
CA GLY A 84 -1.85 15.42 -12.36
C GLY A 84 -1.98 16.77 -11.66
N THR A 85 -1.04 17.12 -10.77
CA THR A 85 -1.05 18.45 -10.11
C THR A 85 -0.85 19.59 -11.11
N VAL A 86 0.07 19.44 -12.08
CA VAL A 86 0.28 20.45 -13.13
C VAL A 86 -0.96 20.55 -14.03
N MET A 87 -1.58 19.44 -14.39
CA MET A 87 -2.82 19.42 -15.18
C MET A 87 -3.96 20.14 -14.45
N LEU A 88 -4.13 19.94 -13.15
CA LEU A 88 -5.12 20.65 -12.35
C LEU A 88 -4.85 22.16 -12.30
N MET A 89 -3.58 22.59 -12.24
CA MET A 89 -3.22 24.01 -12.34
C MET A 89 -3.59 24.59 -13.71
N VAL A 90 -3.28 23.88 -14.80
CA VAL A 90 -3.64 24.32 -16.16
C VAL A 90 -5.16 24.39 -16.32
N LEU A 91 -5.89 23.40 -15.82
CA LEU A 91 -7.36 23.39 -15.86
C LEU A 91 -7.97 24.54 -15.06
N ALA A 92 -7.38 24.92 -13.92
CA ALA A 92 -7.83 26.08 -13.14
C ALA A 92 -7.68 27.40 -13.93
N LEU A 93 -6.53 27.59 -14.59
CA LEU A 93 -6.29 28.76 -15.46
C LEU A 93 -7.24 28.78 -16.68
N LEU A 94 -7.45 27.63 -17.31
CA LEU A 94 -8.40 27.50 -18.41
C LEU A 94 -9.85 27.76 -17.97
N ALA A 95 -10.24 27.30 -16.78
CA ALA A 95 -11.57 27.54 -16.23
C ALA A 95 -11.80 29.04 -16.00
N GLN A 96 -10.80 29.77 -15.47
CA GLN A 96 -10.85 31.22 -15.37
C GLN A 96 -10.97 31.88 -16.75
N TRP A 97 -10.19 31.43 -17.74
CA TRP A 97 -10.20 32.00 -19.08
C TRP A 97 -11.54 31.81 -19.82
N VAL A 98 -12.17 30.63 -19.66
CA VAL A 98 -13.43 30.28 -20.35
C VAL A 98 -14.66 30.78 -19.60
N CYS A 99 -14.71 30.61 -18.27
CA CYS A 99 -15.91 30.88 -17.46
C CYS A 99 -15.83 32.19 -16.67
N GLY A 100 -14.65 32.82 -16.53
CA GLY A 100 -14.46 33.99 -15.69
C GLY A 100 -14.92 33.75 -14.26
N ALA A 101 -15.59 34.75 -13.67
CA ALA A 101 -16.11 34.68 -12.29
C ALA A 101 -17.35 33.79 -12.12
N ALA A 102 -17.91 33.22 -13.20
CA ALA A 102 -19.17 32.46 -13.18
C ALA A 102 -18.94 30.94 -13.26
N ILE A 103 -17.97 30.42 -12.49
CA ILE A 103 -17.70 28.97 -12.43
C ILE A 103 -18.88 28.28 -11.73
N PRO A 104 -19.52 27.26 -12.34
CA PRO A 104 -20.68 26.61 -11.75
C PRO A 104 -20.29 25.77 -10.54
N VAL A 105 -21.16 25.75 -9.51
CA VAL A 105 -20.91 25.10 -8.22
C VAL A 105 -20.59 23.60 -8.34
N TRP A 106 -21.25 22.89 -9.25
CA TRP A 106 -20.99 21.45 -9.47
C TRP A 106 -19.56 21.20 -9.97
N LEU A 107 -19.01 22.10 -10.78
CA LEU A 107 -17.64 21.98 -11.29
C LEU A 107 -16.63 22.24 -10.16
N MET A 108 -16.94 23.19 -9.27
CA MET A 108 -16.12 23.44 -8.07
C MET A 108 -16.11 22.25 -7.12
N ALA A 109 -17.25 21.58 -6.93
CA ALA A 109 -17.37 20.39 -6.12
C ALA A 109 -16.56 19.22 -6.71
N LEU A 110 -16.66 19.00 -8.03
CA LEU A 110 -15.86 17.98 -8.73
C LEU A 110 -14.37 18.28 -8.67
N ALA A 111 -13.97 19.55 -8.81
CA ALA A 111 -12.58 19.97 -8.66
C ALA A 111 -12.08 19.73 -7.23
N ALA A 112 -12.86 20.11 -6.21
CA ALA A 112 -12.51 19.89 -4.81
C ALA A 112 -12.28 18.40 -4.50
N LEU A 113 -13.12 17.50 -5.03
CA LEU A 113 -12.94 16.06 -4.91
C LEU A 113 -11.74 15.55 -5.72
N GLY A 114 -11.58 16.04 -6.94
CA GLY A 114 -10.47 15.69 -7.84
C GLY A 114 -9.10 16.07 -7.28
N ILE A 115 -9.01 17.19 -6.54
CA ILE A 115 -7.81 17.63 -5.81
C ILE A 115 -7.59 16.77 -4.55
N ALA A 116 -8.67 16.42 -3.84
CA ALA A 116 -8.56 15.64 -2.61
C ALA A 116 -7.92 14.26 -2.85
N LEU A 117 -8.21 13.60 -3.97
CA LEU A 117 -7.69 12.28 -4.30
C LEU A 117 -6.15 12.18 -4.35
N PRO A 118 -5.43 12.98 -5.16
CA PRO A 118 -3.97 12.95 -5.18
C PRO A 118 -3.37 13.44 -3.86
N CYS A 119 -3.97 14.45 -3.20
CA CYS A 119 -3.48 14.94 -1.90
C CYS A 119 -3.54 13.85 -0.83
N VAL A 120 -4.66 13.15 -0.72
CA VAL A 120 -4.85 12.04 0.24
C VAL A 120 -3.90 10.88 -0.08
N ARG A 121 -3.80 10.52 -1.37
CA ARG A 121 -2.94 9.41 -1.80
C ARG A 121 -1.46 9.67 -1.53
N MET A 122 -1.00 10.89 -1.79
CA MET A 122 0.39 11.31 -1.61
C MET A 122 0.71 11.54 -0.14
N GLY A 123 -0.16 12.24 0.58
CA GLY A 123 -0.02 12.50 2.01
C GLY A 123 0.07 11.20 2.81
N TYR A 124 -0.71 10.18 2.47
CA TYR A 124 -0.61 8.86 3.10
C TYR A 124 0.78 8.22 2.95
N GLU A 125 1.39 8.24 1.76
CA GLU A 125 2.71 7.61 1.58
C GLU A 125 3.83 8.31 2.34
N ILE A 126 3.69 9.63 2.53
CA ILE A 126 4.69 10.46 3.21
C ILE A 126 4.52 10.36 4.73
N LEU A 127 3.28 10.39 5.22
CA LEU A 127 2.95 10.56 6.62
C LEU A 127 2.58 9.26 7.34
N ARG A 128 2.38 8.14 6.62
CA ARG A 128 2.04 6.86 7.25
C ARG A 128 3.13 6.43 8.22
N GLU A 129 2.69 5.86 9.34
CA GLU A 129 3.60 5.24 10.28
C GLU A 129 4.34 4.09 9.61
N LYS A 130 5.66 4.04 9.82
CA LYS A 130 6.49 3.01 9.18
C LYS A 130 6.39 1.69 9.93
N GLU A 131 5.97 1.71 11.18
CA GLU A 131 5.78 0.50 11.99
C GLU A 131 4.53 -0.29 11.57
N LEU A 132 3.51 0.40 11.03
CA LEU A 132 2.30 -0.25 10.53
C LEU A 132 2.49 -0.80 9.11
N ASP A 133 1.73 -1.85 8.79
CA ASP A 133 1.71 -2.39 7.43
C ASP A 133 0.94 -1.46 6.48
N PRO A 134 1.50 -1.14 5.29
CA PRO A 134 0.87 -0.24 4.36
C PRO A 134 -0.40 -0.84 3.77
N TYR A 135 -1.44 -0.01 3.68
CA TYR A 135 -2.60 -0.32 2.84
C TYR A 135 -2.20 -0.45 1.37
N ARG A 136 -2.76 -1.43 0.66
CA ARG A 136 -2.45 -1.70 -0.76
C ARG A 136 -3.68 -2.12 -1.56
N GLY A 137 -3.62 -1.87 -2.86
CA GLY A 137 -4.65 -2.30 -3.80
C GLY A 137 -6.02 -1.71 -3.47
N ARG A 138 -7.04 -2.57 -3.41
CA ARG A 138 -8.44 -2.14 -3.24
C ARG A 138 -8.73 -1.49 -1.88
N SER A 139 -8.05 -1.93 -0.81
CA SER A 139 -8.27 -1.34 0.52
C SER A 139 -7.77 0.10 0.57
N LEU A 140 -6.58 0.37 0.03
CA LEU A 140 -6.03 1.72 -0.07
C LEU A 140 -6.93 2.61 -0.94
N LEU A 141 -7.39 2.11 -2.09
CA LEU A 141 -8.27 2.86 -2.97
C LEU A 141 -9.55 3.28 -2.25
N MET A 142 -10.25 2.34 -1.59
CA MET A 142 -11.50 2.65 -0.89
C MET A 142 -11.28 3.64 0.26
N ARG A 143 -10.23 3.45 1.07
CA ARG A 143 -9.89 4.37 2.17
C ARG A 143 -9.56 5.77 1.65
N THR A 144 -8.82 5.86 0.55
CA THR A 144 -8.49 7.14 -0.12
C THR A 144 -9.76 7.83 -0.61
N LEU A 145 -10.66 7.09 -1.29
CA LEU A 145 -11.94 7.64 -1.79
C LEU A 145 -12.81 8.18 -0.65
N ILE A 146 -12.92 7.43 0.46
CA ILE A 146 -13.69 7.85 1.63
C ILE A 146 -13.08 9.11 2.24
N CYS A 147 -11.77 9.12 2.51
CA CYS A 147 -11.10 10.28 3.09
C CYS A 147 -11.19 11.52 2.19
N ALA A 148 -10.98 11.35 0.88
CA ALA A 148 -11.07 12.44 -0.10
C ALA A 148 -12.49 13.01 -0.18
N SER A 149 -13.51 12.15 -0.10
CA SER A 149 -14.91 12.58 -0.08
C SER A 149 -15.20 13.40 1.18
N VAL A 150 -14.75 12.95 2.35
CA VAL A 150 -14.92 13.69 3.61
C VAL A 150 -14.19 15.04 3.56
N TYR A 151 -12.98 15.09 3.02
CA TYR A 151 -12.24 16.34 2.85
C TYR A 151 -12.96 17.32 1.93
N ALA A 152 -13.48 16.84 0.79
CA ALA A 152 -14.25 17.66 -0.14
C ALA A 152 -15.57 18.16 0.49
N VAL A 153 -16.24 17.34 1.29
CA VAL A 153 -17.43 17.74 2.05
C VAL A 153 -17.07 18.80 3.09
N LEU A 154 -16.01 18.59 3.89
CA LEU A 154 -15.53 19.58 4.86
C LEU A 154 -15.19 20.92 4.17
N TRP A 155 -14.55 20.87 3.01
CA TRP A 155 -14.31 22.08 2.21
C TRP A 155 -15.60 22.76 1.76
N GLY A 156 -16.60 21.99 1.32
CA GLY A 156 -17.90 22.49 0.88
C GLY A 156 -18.75 23.08 2.03
N VAL A 157 -18.65 22.54 3.24
CA VAL A 157 -19.38 23.03 4.43
C VAL A 157 -19.07 24.51 4.71
N ARG A 158 -17.90 25.00 4.32
CA ARG A 158 -17.57 26.44 4.39
C ARG A 158 -18.60 27.33 3.70
N TRP A 159 -19.19 26.87 2.60
CA TRP A 159 -20.22 27.64 1.88
C TRP A 159 -21.51 27.83 2.69
N LEU A 160 -21.76 26.98 3.69
CA LEU A 160 -22.92 27.09 4.58
C LEU A 160 -22.68 28.09 5.72
N LEU A 161 -21.42 28.53 5.94
CA LEU A 161 -21.10 29.49 6.98
C LEU A 161 -21.50 30.91 6.53
N PRO A 162 -22.16 31.70 7.38
CA PRO A 162 -22.46 33.10 7.08
C PRO A 162 -21.19 33.89 6.76
N ALA A 163 -21.26 34.80 5.78
CA ALA A 163 -20.11 35.64 5.42
C ALA A 163 -19.60 36.46 6.62
N GLU A 164 -20.49 36.83 7.54
CA GLU A 164 -20.19 37.57 8.77
C GLU A 164 -19.17 36.86 9.68
N VAL A 165 -19.11 35.53 9.65
CA VAL A 165 -18.19 34.73 10.49
C VAL A 165 -16.95 34.26 9.74
N THR A 166 -16.86 34.48 8.42
CA THR A 166 -15.70 34.09 7.60
C THR A 166 -15.02 35.27 6.90
N ALA A 167 -15.55 36.49 7.03
CA ALA A 167 -15.07 37.68 6.34
C ALA A 167 -13.66 38.09 6.78
N GLU A 168 -13.37 37.94 8.06
CA GLU A 168 -12.12 38.41 8.65
C GLU A 168 -11.17 37.26 8.96
N MET A 169 -9.87 37.46 8.69
CA MET A 169 -8.84 36.43 8.90
C MET A 169 -8.77 35.94 10.35
N TRP A 170 -9.01 36.82 11.33
CA TRP A 170 -8.97 36.44 12.75
C TRP A 170 -10.13 35.51 13.16
N GLN A 171 -11.25 35.51 12.44
CA GLN A 171 -12.36 34.61 12.72
C GLN A 171 -11.99 33.15 12.44
N TRP A 172 -11.12 32.94 11.45
CA TRP A 172 -10.54 31.64 11.14
C TRP A 172 -9.68 31.08 12.28
N LEU A 173 -9.20 31.90 13.23
CA LEU A 173 -8.52 31.41 14.43
C LEU A 173 -9.42 30.51 15.29
N TYR A 174 -10.73 30.77 15.29
CA TYR A 174 -11.71 30.00 16.06
C TYR A 174 -12.34 28.88 15.23
N ILE A 175 -12.55 29.10 13.94
CA ILE A 175 -13.23 28.16 13.04
C ILE A 175 -12.27 27.07 12.54
N ALA A 176 -11.05 27.44 12.12
CA ALA A 176 -10.12 26.49 11.53
C ALA A 176 -9.81 25.29 12.44
N PRO A 177 -9.59 25.42 13.77
CA PRO A 177 -9.37 24.28 14.64
C PRO A 177 -10.47 23.20 14.57
N ILE A 178 -11.73 23.59 14.38
CA ILE A 178 -12.86 22.65 14.25
C ILE A 178 -12.75 21.84 12.95
N PHE A 179 -12.44 22.51 11.83
CA PHE A 179 -12.25 21.85 10.54
C PHE A 179 -11.00 20.96 10.53
N PHE A 180 -9.90 21.43 11.11
CA PHE A 180 -8.67 20.66 11.22
C PHE A 180 -8.86 19.44 12.12
N PHE A 181 -9.57 19.59 13.24
CA PHE A 181 -9.92 18.46 14.10
C PHE A 181 -10.76 17.43 13.34
N ALA A 182 -11.82 17.85 12.65
CA ALA A 182 -12.66 16.95 11.84
C ALA A 182 -11.86 16.26 10.71
N GLY A 183 -10.97 17.00 10.05
CA GLY A 183 -10.05 16.46 9.04
C GLY A 183 -9.08 15.43 9.61
N SER A 184 -8.49 15.70 10.78
CA SER A 184 -7.63 14.75 11.50
C SER A 184 -8.38 13.48 11.90
N VAL A 185 -9.62 13.60 12.42
CA VAL A 185 -10.46 12.44 12.75
C VAL A 185 -10.73 11.60 11.50
N ALA A 186 -11.04 12.24 10.38
CA ALA A 186 -11.25 11.52 9.12
C ALA A 186 -9.99 10.78 8.65
N ALA A 187 -8.82 11.42 8.75
CA ALA A 187 -7.53 10.81 8.42
C ALA A 187 -7.19 9.64 9.34
N GLN A 188 -7.45 9.78 10.65
CA GLN A 188 -7.25 8.73 11.63
C GLN A 188 -8.17 7.54 11.36
N ALA A 189 -9.47 7.78 11.19
CA ALA A 189 -10.45 6.71 10.99
C ALA A 189 -10.26 5.95 9.66
N THR A 190 -9.74 6.63 8.62
CA THR A 190 -9.63 6.04 7.28
C THR A 190 -8.24 5.53 6.96
N LEU A 191 -7.18 6.13 7.48
CA LEU A 191 -5.79 5.86 7.10
C LEU A 191 -4.88 5.52 8.28
N ASP A 192 -5.41 5.50 9.51
CA ASP A 192 -4.68 5.27 10.77
C ASP A 192 -3.52 6.24 10.96
N LEU A 193 -3.71 7.49 10.52
CA LEU A 193 -2.78 8.57 10.84
C LEU A 193 -3.05 9.08 12.24
N ASP A 194 -1.99 9.24 13.04
CA ASP A 194 -2.08 9.93 14.34
C ASP A 194 -2.55 11.37 14.18
N TRP A 195 -2.99 11.99 15.28
CA TRP A 195 -3.57 13.34 15.29
C TRP A 195 -2.69 14.40 14.60
N GLY A 196 -1.38 14.39 14.87
CA GLY A 196 -0.42 15.32 14.29
C GLY A 196 -0.26 15.14 12.78
N PRO A 197 0.18 13.96 12.31
CA PRO A 197 0.22 13.64 10.88
C PRO A 197 -1.13 13.81 10.17
N GLY A 198 -2.25 13.46 10.82
CA GLY A 198 -3.60 13.67 10.29
C GLY A 198 -3.93 15.15 10.06
N ALA A 199 -3.50 16.04 10.96
CA ALA A 199 -3.68 17.49 10.79
C ALA A 199 -2.86 18.01 9.61
N VAL A 200 -1.60 17.57 9.48
CA VAL A 200 -0.72 17.91 8.34
C VAL A 200 -1.28 17.34 7.03
N HIS A 201 -1.90 16.17 7.09
CA HIS A 201 -2.52 15.52 5.94
C HIS A 201 -3.70 16.34 5.40
N TYR A 202 -4.57 16.82 6.29
CA TYR A 202 -5.66 17.72 5.90
C TYR A 202 -5.16 19.10 5.47
N SER A 203 -4.10 19.63 6.11
CA SER A 203 -3.53 20.92 5.75
C SER A 203 -2.98 20.94 4.32
N LEU A 204 -2.38 19.85 3.86
CA LEU A 204 -1.92 19.72 2.46
C LEU A 204 -3.08 19.94 1.47
N TYR A 205 -4.23 19.31 1.74
CA TYR A 205 -5.42 19.48 0.89
C TYR A 205 -5.93 20.91 0.88
N ILE A 206 -6.03 21.55 2.06
CA ILE A 206 -6.43 22.96 2.16
C ILE A 206 -5.46 23.84 1.37
N LEU A 207 -4.14 23.72 1.59
CA LEU A 207 -3.13 24.55 0.94
C LEU A 207 -3.17 24.45 -0.59
N VAL A 208 -3.30 23.23 -1.12
CA VAL A 208 -3.39 23.03 -2.58
C VAL A 208 -4.70 23.62 -3.12
N THR A 209 -5.82 23.42 -2.41
CA THR A 209 -7.12 23.93 -2.84
C THR A 209 -7.18 25.46 -2.80
N THR A 210 -6.66 26.09 -1.74
CA THR A 210 -6.58 27.56 -1.62
C THR A 210 -5.66 28.15 -2.69
N LEU A 211 -4.52 27.50 -2.97
CA LEU A 211 -3.58 27.92 -4.01
C LEU A 211 -4.22 27.87 -5.40
N LEU A 212 -4.91 26.77 -5.74
CA LEU A 212 -5.58 26.63 -7.03
C LEU A 212 -6.73 27.61 -7.21
N ARG A 213 -7.47 27.93 -6.14
CA ARG A 213 -8.50 28.97 -6.16
C ARG A 213 -7.91 30.35 -6.42
N TRP A 214 -6.84 30.69 -5.72
CA TRP A 214 -6.12 31.94 -5.94
C TRP A 214 -5.61 32.05 -7.37
N LEU A 215 -5.05 30.97 -7.94
CA LEU A 215 -4.63 30.92 -9.34
C LEU A 215 -5.80 31.07 -10.34
N ALA A 216 -7.01 30.67 -9.95
CA ALA A 216 -8.23 30.85 -10.74
C ALA A 216 -8.92 32.21 -10.49
N ASP A 217 -8.26 33.13 -9.77
CA ASP A 217 -8.80 34.44 -9.38
C ASP A 217 -10.12 34.36 -8.58
N LEU A 218 -10.26 33.26 -7.83
CA LEU A 218 -11.32 33.07 -6.85
C LEU A 218 -10.82 33.45 -5.45
N PRO A 219 -11.71 33.88 -4.54
CA PRO A 219 -11.33 34.11 -3.16
C PRO A 219 -10.73 32.82 -2.57
N PRO A 220 -9.53 32.90 -1.95
CA PRO A 220 -8.76 31.74 -1.55
C PRO A 220 -9.45 30.92 -0.46
N ILE A 221 -10.18 31.59 0.43
CA ILE A 221 -10.95 31.03 1.56
C ILE A 221 -12.39 31.55 1.54
#